data_AF-A0A9D6WUM5-F1
#
_entry.id   AF-A0A9D6WUM5-F1
#
_cell.length_a   1.000
_cell.length_b   1.000
_cell.length_c   1.000
_cell.angle_alpha   90.00
_cell.angle_beta   90.00
_cell.angle_gamma   90.00
#
_symmetry.space_group_name_H-M   'P 1'
#
loop_
_entity.id
_entity.type
_entity.pdbx_description
1 polymer ?
#
loop_
_entity_poly.entity_id
_entity_poly.type
_entity_poly.pdbx_seq_one_letter_code
_entity_poly.pdbx_strand_id
1 'polypeptide(L)'
;MELAEALKRKVARDVAQAQQFFLIQSFENGNGLINRLELEMPGRIGMRSGKRVRMIYSLLVTLDGYPFVCPRAWVQKPSDAFIFHLQIWHSRPPLNLPEVCVSAELLYQKDWTARRIAPGERTILGFLRQILFTLNNENTHSRARE
;
A
#
# COMPACT_ATOMS: atom_id res chain seq x y z
N MET A 1 23.92 -6.33 -16.59
CA MET A 1 22.81 -7.25 -16.94
C MET A 1 22.34 -8.05 -15.74
N GLU A 2 23.23 -8.64 -14.93
CA GLU A 2 22.85 -9.52 -13.80
C GLU A 2 21.94 -8.87 -12.75
N LEU A 3 22.17 -7.59 -12.41
CA LEU A 3 21.37 -6.88 -11.41
C LEU A 3 19.91 -6.67 -11.83
N ALA A 4 19.66 -6.33 -13.10
CA ALA A 4 18.31 -6.09 -13.61
C ALA A 4 17.48 -7.39 -13.61
N GLU A 5 18.12 -8.50 -13.96
CA GLU A 5 17.48 -9.81 -13.97
C GLU A 5 17.23 -10.34 -12.55
N ALA A 6 18.20 -10.15 -11.64
CA ALA A 6 18.01 -10.45 -10.23
C ALA A 6 16.86 -9.64 -9.61
N LEU A 7 16.72 -8.37 -10.00
CA LEU A 7 15.63 -7.51 -9.57
C LEU A 7 14.28 -8.05 -10.06
N LYS A 8 14.14 -8.33 -11.35
CA LYS A 8 12.92 -8.92 -11.92
C LYS A 8 12.50 -10.19 -11.19
N ARG A 9 13.45 -11.10 -10.94
CA ARG A 9 13.21 -12.35 -10.20
C ARG A 9 12.75 -12.09 -8.78
N LYS A 10 13.36 -11.13 -8.06
CA LYS A 10 12.92 -10.77 -6.71
C LYS A 10 11.49 -10.22 -6.72
N VAL A 11 11.18 -9.27 -7.60
CA VAL A 11 9.83 -8.68 -7.66
C VAL A 11 8.79 -9.74 -7.99
N ALA A 12 9.03 -10.56 -9.02
CA ALA A 12 8.13 -11.65 -9.39
C ALA A 12 7.90 -12.64 -8.25
N ARG A 13 8.95 -13.04 -7.54
CA ARG A 13 8.85 -13.94 -6.38
C ARG A 13 8.03 -13.32 -5.26
N ASP A 14 8.29 -12.06 -4.91
CA ASP A 14 7.61 -11.39 -3.81
C ASP A 14 6.12 -11.10 -4.15
N VAL A 15 5.79 -10.85 -5.43
CA VAL A 15 4.41 -10.78 -5.94
C VAL A 15 3.74 -12.15 -5.85
N ALA A 16 4.39 -13.21 -6.32
CA ALA A 16 3.85 -14.57 -6.27
C ALA A 16 3.56 -15.01 -4.83
N GLN A 17 4.45 -14.66 -3.89
CA GLN A 17 4.22 -14.90 -2.46
C GLN A 17 2.99 -14.13 -1.94
N ALA A 18 2.82 -12.87 -2.34
CA ALA A 18 1.66 -12.07 -1.96
C ALA A 18 0.35 -12.60 -2.56
N GLN A 19 0.37 -13.12 -3.78
CA GLN A 19 -0.77 -13.72 -4.47
C GLN A 19 -1.34 -14.97 -3.77
N GLN A 20 -0.57 -15.61 -2.90
CA GLN A 20 -1.06 -16.71 -2.06
C GLN A 20 -2.08 -16.24 -1.00
N PHE A 21 -2.09 -14.94 -0.66
CA PHE A 21 -2.92 -14.37 0.41
C PHE A 21 -3.90 -13.31 -0.07
N PHE A 22 -3.61 -12.68 -1.22
CA PHE A 22 -4.39 -11.59 -1.77
C PHE A 22 -4.71 -11.85 -3.23
N LEU A 23 -5.93 -11.51 -3.65
CA LEU A 23 -6.26 -11.47 -5.07
C LEU A 23 -5.60 -10.22 -5.68
N ILE A 24 -4.48 -10.43 -6.38
CA ILE A 24 -3.66 -9.35 -6.96
C ILE A 24 -3.60 -9.51 -8.48
N GLN A 25 -3.95 -8.44 -9.19
CA GLN A 25 -3.62 -8.26 -10.60
C GLN A 25 -2.32 -7.45 -10.72
N SER A 26 -1.28 -8.05 -11.30
CA SER A 26 0.01 -7.39 -11.52
C SER A 26 0.16 -6.90 -12.96
N PHE A 27 0.82 -5.76 -13.13
CA PHE A 27 1.10 -5.17 -14.44
C PHE A 27 2.60 -4.88 -14.58
N GLU A 28 3.11 -5.13 -15.77
CA GLU A 28 4.49 -4.92 -16.14
C GLU A 28 4.66 -3.62 -16.93
N ASN A 29 5.81 -2.97 -16.76
CA ASN A 29 6.24 -1.87 -17.62
C ASN A 29 6.82 -2.40 -18.96
N GLY A 30 7.18 -1.49 -19.86
CA GLY A 30 7.77 -1.84 -21.17
C GLY A 30 9.08 -2.64 -21.11
N ASN A 31 9.71 -2.76 -19.93
CA ASN A 31 10.92 -3.54 -19.72
C ASN A 31 10.63 -4.94 -19.12
N GLY A 32 9.36 -5.33 -18.97
CA GLY A 32 8.94 -6.60 -18.36
C GLY A 32 9.18 -6.67 -16.86
N LEU A 33 9.25 -5.52 -16.17
CA LEU A 33 9.31 -5.47 -14.71
C LEU A 33 7.92 -5.14 -14.17
N ILE A 34 7.42 -5.96 -13.25
CA ILE A 34 6.18 -5.66 -12.52
C ILE A 34 6.38 -4.36 -11.75
N ASN A 35 5.60 -3.32 -12.08
CA ASN A 35 5.71 -2.00 -11.46
C ASN A 35 4.41 -1.54 -10.80
N ARG A 36 3.31 -2.27 -11.01
CA ARG A 36 1.98 -1.89 -10.54
C ARG A 36 1.17 -3.11 -10.14
N LEU A 37 0.46 -3.01 -9.03
CA LEU A 37 -0.46 -4.03 -8.54
C LEU A 37 -1.83 -3.39 -8.29
N GLU A 38 -2.90 -4.10 -8.65
CA GLU A 38 -4.27 -3.74 -8.30
C GLU A 38 -4.87 -4.86 -7.46
N LEU A 39 -5.57 -4.49 -6.39
CA LEU A 39 -6.16 -5.43 -5.45
C LEU A 39 -7.28 -4.81 -4.64
N GLU A 40 -8.10 -5.67 -4.05
CA GLU A 40 -9.16 -5.27 -3.13
C GLU A 40 -8.82 -5.70 -1.69
N MET A 41 -9.10 -4.82 -0.72
CA MET A 41 -8.90 -5.12 0.69
C MET A 41 -10.07 -4.68 1.57
N PRO A 42 -10.50 -5.50 2.53
CA PRO A 42 -11.48 -5.06 3.52
C PRO A 42 -10.87 -4.03 4.48
N GLY A 43 -11.68 -3.03 4.84
CA GLY A 43 -11.32 -2.01 5.82
C GLY A 43 -12.54 -1.30 6.38
N ARG A 44 -12.29 -0.15 7.02
CA ARG A 44 -13.31 0.71 7.63
C ARG A 44 -13.13 2.14 7.13
N ILE A 45 -14.24 2.83 6.85
CA ILE A 45 -14.25 4.21 6.30
C ILE A 45 -14.43 5.31 7.35
N GLY A 46 -14.23 4.97 8.63
CA GLY A 46 -14.47 5.86 9.74
C GLY A 46 -15.92 6.04 10.17
N MET A 47 -16.12 6.94 11.14
CA MET A 47 -17.42 7.21 11.74
C MET A 47 -18.24 8.16 10.86
N ARG A 48 -19.20 7.62 10.11
CA ARG A 48 -20.33 8.39 9.56
C ARG A 48 -21.52 8.19 10.49
N SER A 49 -22.00 9.27 11.12
CA SER A 49 -23.13 9.22 12.06
C SER A 49 -22.92 8.29 13.28
N GLY A 50 -21.68 8.22 13.80
CA GLY A 50 -21.35 7.43 14.99
C GLY A 50 -21.26 5.91 14.80
N LYS A 51 -21.38 5.40 13.55
CA LYS A 51 -21.23 3.98 13.24
C LYS A 51 -20.01 3.74 12.36
N ARG A 52 -19.19 2.76 12.75
CA ARG A 52 -18.10 2.25 11.90
C ARG A 52 -18.70 1.46 10.75
N VAL A 53 -18.45 1.88 9.52
CA VAL A 53 -18.92 1.18 8.32
C VAL A 53 -17.78 0.35 7.72
N ARG A 54 -18.02 -0.95 7.49
CA ARG A 54 -17.09 -1.83 6.77
C ARG A 54 -17.19 -1.58 5.27
N MET A 55 -16.06 -1.64 4.57
CA MET A 55 -15.98 -1.44 3.13
C MET A 55 -14.86 -2.26 2.51
N ILE A 56 -14.99 -2.53 1.21
CA ILE A 56 -13.89 -3.04 0.38
C ILE A 56 -13.23 -1.85 -0.32
N TYR A 57 -11.95 -1.65 -0.04
CA TYR A 57 -11.10 -0.67 -0.71
C TYR A 57 -10.54 -1.28 -1.99
N SER A 58 -10.73 -0.60 -3.12
CA SER A 58 -9.99 -0.89 -4.35
C SER A 58 -8.70 -0.08 -4.32
N LEU A 59 -7.57 -0.77 -4.36
CA LEU A 59 -6.25 -0.21 -4.17
C LEU A 59 -5.39 -0.36 -5.42
N LEU A 60 -4.61 0.69 -5.69
CA LEU A 60 -3.54 0.71 -6.66
C LEU A 60 -2.21 0.82 -5.91
N VAL A 61 -1.31 -0.15 -6.08
CA VAL A 61 0.02 -0.14 -5.47
C VAL A 61 1.07 0.07 -6.54
N THR A 62 1.91 1.10 -6.36
CA THR A 62 3.03 1.42 -7.25
C THR A 62 4.33 0.89 -6.65
N LEU A 63 5.14 0.20 -7.45
CA LEU A 63 6.40 -0.44 -7.06
C LEU A 63 7.63 0.32 -7.61
N ASP A 64 7.49 1.62 -7.89
CA ASP A 64 8.57 2.42 -8.47
C ASP A 64 9.80 2.47 -7.54
N GLY A 65 10.91 1.88 -7.99
CA GLY A 65 12.15 1.80 -7.22
C GLY A 65 12.20 0.67 -6.19
N TYR A 66 11.17 -0.16 -6.07
CA TYR A 66 11.19 -1.36 -5.22
C TYR A 66 12.32 -2.33 -5.65
N PRO A 67 13.04 -2.97 -4.72
CA PRO A 67 12.88 -2.98 -3.26
C PRO A 67 13.64 -1.87 -2.52
N PHE A 68 14.35 -1.01 -3.23
CA PHE A 68 15.15 0.06 -2.62
C PHE A 68 14.27 1.20 -2.12
N VAL A 69 13.12 1.41 -2.77
CA VAL A 69 12.08 2.36 -2.38
C VAL A 69 10.87 1.59 -1.87
N CYS A 70 10.22 2.12 -0.83
CA CYS A 70 8.99 1.54 -0.31
C CYS A 70 7.86 1.67 -1.34
N PRO A 71 7.06 0.61 -1.57
CA PRO A 71 5.84 0.72 -2.35
C PRO A 71 4.90 1.79 -1.79
N ARG A 72 4.04 2.34 -2.66
CA ARG A 72 2.99 3.28 -2.27
C ARG A 72 1.64 2.69 -2.62
N ALA A 73 0.65 2.92 -1.77
CA ALA A 73 -0.71 2.41 -1.95
C ALA A 73 -1.70 3.57 -2.05
N TRP A 74 -2.50 3.54 -3.10
CA TRP A 74 -3.46 4.57 -3.46
C TRP A 74 -4.87 3.99 -3.44
N VAL A 75 -5.84 4.75 -2.95
CA VAL A 75 -7.24 4.33 -2.92
C VAL A 75 -7.93 4.76 -4.22
N GLN A 76 -8.37 3.79 -5.02
CA GLN A 76 -9.20 4.04 -6.20
C GLN A 76 -10.69 4.07 -5.81
N LYS A 77 -11.11 3.21 -4.88
CA LYS A 77 -12.45 3.22 -4.28
C LYS A 77 -12.37 2.93 -2.78
N PRO A 78 -13.23 3.55 -1.95
CA PRO A 78 -14.25 4.55 -2.32
C PRO A 78 -13.60 5.88 -2.73
N SER A 79 -14.40 6.82 -3.24
CA SER A 79 -13.88 8.16 -3.53
C SER A 79 -13.45 8.87 -2.24
N ASP A 80 -12.51 9.81 -2.37
CA ASP A 80 -11.89 10.50 -1.24
C ASP A 80 -12.94 11.07 -0.26
N ALA A 81 -14.02 11.66 -0.76
CA ALA A 81 -15.10 12.26 0.04
C ALA A 81 -15.73 11.31 1.08
N PHE A 82 -15.60 9.99 0.92
CA PHE A 82 -16.16 8.99 1.84
C PHE A 82 -15.16 8.41 2.85
N ILE A 83 -13.87 8.73 2.77
CA ILE A 83 -12.82 8.05 3.52
C ILE A 83 -12.50 8.76 4.85
N PHE A 84 -13.17 8.52 5.96
CA PHE A 84 -12.81 9.16 7.22
C PHE A 84 -11.72 8.37 7.95
N HIS A 85 -10.46 8.46 7.50
CA HIS A 85 -9.35 7.66 8.04
C HIS A 85 -8.06 8.49 8.18
N LEU A 86 -7.53 8.65 9.40
CA LEU A 86 -6.33 9.47 9.67
C LEU A 86 -5.11 9.06 8.83
N GLN A 87 -4.97 7.76 8.65
CA GLN A 87 -3.87 7.16 7.91
C GLN A 87 -4.16 7.07 6.41
N ILE A 88 -5.16 7.78 5.89
CA ILE A 88 -5.37 7.94 4.46
C ILE A 88 -5.35 9.43 4.17
N TRP A 89 -4.26 9.88 3.57
CA TRP A 89 -4.14 11.27 3.14
C TRP A 89 -5.04 11.54 1.96
N HIS A 90 -5.59 12.76 1.91
CA HIS A 90 -6.33 13.26 0.76
C HIS A 90 -5.54 13.16 -0.53
N SER A 91 -6.25 13.25 -1.66
CA SER A 91 -5.69 13.29 -3.01
C SER A 91 -4.29 13.92 -3.08
N ARG A 92 -3.27 13.10 -3.39
CA ARG A 92 -1.87 13.55 -3.51
C ARG A 92 -1.30 13.33 -4.91
N PRO A 93 -0.38 14.20 -5.36
CA PRO A 93 0.40 13.91 -6.55
C PRO A 93 1.27 12.65 -6.37
N PRO A 94 1.56 11.91 -7.45
CA PRO A 94 1.27 12.27 -8.84
C PRO A 94 -0.11 11.83 -9.34
N LEU A 95 -0.79 10.90 -8.65
CA LEU A 95 -2.02 10.29 -9.18
C LEU A 95 -3.29 11.05 -8.83
N ASN A 96 -3.22 12.04 -7.93
CA ASN A 96 -4.38 12.74 -7.39
C ASN A 96 -5.41 11.76 -6.78
N LEU A 97 -4.91 10.70 -6.13
CA LEU A 97 -5.70 9.73 -5.38
C LEU A 97 -5.35 9.80 -3.89
N PRO A 98 -6.26 9.42 -2.98
CA PRO A 98 -5.93 9.28 -1.57
C PRO A 98 -4.82 8.25 -1.38
N GLU A 99 -3.86 8.53 -0.52
CA GLU A 99 -2.71 7.66 -0.26
C GLU A 99 -2.82 7.04 1.14
N VAL A 100 -2.65 5.72 1.23
CA VAL A 100 -2.61 5.01 2.51
C VAL A 100 -1.24 5.21 3.14
N CYS A 101 -1.22 5.91 4.27
CA CYS A 101 -0.06 6.12 5.13
C CYS A 101 0.02 5.02 6.17
N VAL A 102 0.80 4.01 5.85
CA VAL A 102 1.12 2.95 6.80
C VAL A 102 1.96 3.52 7.96
N SER A 103 1.67 3.13 9.21
CA SER A 103 2.08 3.84 10.44
C SER A 103 3.60 4.02 10.65
N ALA A 104 3.94 4.93 11.57
CA ALA A 104 5.27 5.45 11.91
C ALA A 104 6.35 4.42 12.28
N GLU A 105 6.01 3.15 12.49
CA GLU A 105 6.98 2.08 12.73
C GLU A 105 7.59 1.53 11.43
N LEU A 106 6.93 1.76 10.29
CA LEU A 106 7.36 1.23 8.99
C LEU A 106 7.58 2.30 7.91
N LEU A 107 7.01 3.51 8.00
CA LEU A 107 7.12 4.46 6.89
C LEU A 107 7.31 5.92 7.30
N TYR A 108 8.56 6.35 7.16
CA TYR A 108 8.93 7.13 5.98
C TYR A 108 10.11 6.44 5.29
N GLN A 109 10.49 6.86 4.08
CA GLN A 109 11.70 6.40 3.36
C GLN A 109 12.91 6.16 4.26
N LYS A 110 13.02 6.95 5.35
CA LYS A 110 14.01 6.77 6.40
C LYS A 110 14.00 5.37 6.99
N ASP A 111 12.89 4.75 7.39
CA ASP A 111 12.91 3.43 8.05
C ASP A 111 12.88 2.23 7.09
N TRP A 112 12.24 2.36 5.92
CA TRP A 112 12.30 1.32 4.87
C TRP A 112 13.74 1.07 4.42
N THR A 113 14.54 2.13 4.33
CA THR A 113 15.94 2.06 3.91
C THR A 113 16.92 2.13 5.07
N ALA A 114 16.57 2.73 6.21
CA ALA A 114 17.40 2.71 7.40
C ALA A 114 17.53 1.29 7.91
N ARG A 115 18.61 1.10 8.67
CA ARG A 115 19.13 -0.17 9.19
C ARG A 115 18.15 -0.96 10.08
N ARG A 116 16.89 -0.54 10.23
CA ARG A 116 15.86 -1.18 11.07
C ARG A 116 15.14 -2.32 10.36
N ILE A 117 14.96 -2.26 9.04
CA ILE A 117 14.35 -3.36 8.27
C ILE A 117 15.42 -4.00 7.40
N ALA A 118 15.73 -5.26 7.66
CA ALA A 118 16.72 -5.98 6.87
C ALA A 118 16.24 -6.10 5.41
N PRO A 119 17.14 -6.05 4.41
CA PRO A 119 16.75 -6.14 3.00
C PRO A 119 15.90 -7.38 2.65
N GLY A 120 16.09 -8.50 3.37
CA GLY A 120 15.31 -9.73 3.20
C GLY A 120 13.86 -9.63 3.71
N GLU A 121 13.57 -8.70 4.62
CA GLU A 121 12.25 -8.48 5.22
C GLU A 121 11.39 -7.51 4.40
N ARG A 122 12.02 -6.76 3.48
CA ARG A 122 11.37 -5.83 2.56
C ARG A 122 10.62 -6.59 1.47
N THR A 123 9.43 -7.07 1.80
CA THR A 123 8.58 -7.88 0.94
C THR A 123 7.27 -7.16 0.61
N ILE A 124 6.72 -7.44 -0.57
CA ILE A 124 5.39 -6.95 -0.96
C ILE A 124 4.32 -7.50 0.00
N LEU A 125 4.41 -8.78 0.39
CA LEU A 125 3.50 -9.38 1.37
C LEU A 125 3.48 -8.63 2.70
N GLY A 126 4.66 -8.30 3.25
CA GLY A 126 4.75 -7.54 4.50
C GLY A 126 4.11 -6.15 4.38
N PHE A 127 4.38 -5.45 3.28
CA PHE A 127 3.76 -4.16 2.98
C PHE A 127 2.23 -4.26 2.91
N LEU A 128 1.68 -5.23 2.16
CA LEU A 128 0.24 -5.42 2.01
C LEU A 128 -0.46 -5.79 3.33
N ARG A 129 0.20 -6.57 4.19
CA ARG A 129 -0.32 -6.86 5.54
C ARG A 129 -0.41 -5.60 6.41
N GLN A 130 0.57 -4.71 6.31
CA GLN A 130 0.55 -3.44 7.04
C GLN A 130 -0.55 -2.50 6.52
N ILE A 131 -0.80 -2.50 5.21
CA ILE A 131 -1.95 -1.79 4.61
C ILE A 131 -3.26 -2.36 5.15
N LEU A 132 -3.43 -3.69 5.10
CA LEU A 132 -4.63 -4.34 5.62
C LEU A 132 -4.86 -4.02 7.10
N PHE A 133 -3.80 -4.05 7.92
CA PHE A 133 -3.86 -3.65 9.32
C PHE A 133 -4.32 -2.20 9.47
N THR A 134 -3.71 -1.28 8.71
CA THR A 134 -4.03 0.15 8.71
C THR A 134 -5.49 0.39 8.37
N LEU A 135 -5.98 -0.17 7.26
CA LEU A 135 -7.38 -0.01 6.81
C LEU A 135 -8.41 -0.56 7.81
N ASN A 136 -8.03 -1.51 8.67
CA ASN A 136 -8.92 -2.08 9.68
C ASN A 136 -8.83 -1.40 11.06
N ASN A 137 -7.77 -0.64 11.33
CA ASN A 137 -7.46 -0.04 12.62
C ASN A 137 -7.40 1.50 12.53
N GLU A 138 -8.52 2.09 12.11
CA GLU A 138 -8.73 3.53 12.15
C GLU A 138 -8.44 4.10 13.56
N ASN A 139 -7.71 5.22 13.62
CA ASN A 139 -7.62 6.02 14.83
C ASN A 139 -8.91 6.84 15.03
N THR A 140 -9.79 6.35 15.90
CA THR A 140 -11.13 6.91 16.15
C THR A 140 -11.17 8.26 16.86
N HIS A 141 -10.02 8.80 17.29
CA HIS A 141 -9.94 10.10 17.95
C HIS A 141 -9.46 11.21 17.01
N SER A 142 -9.30 10.89 15.74
CA SER A 142 -8.72 11.80 14.77
C SER A 142 -9.75 12.75 14.18
N ARG A 143 -9.56 14.04 14.44
CA ARG A 143 -10.21 15.16 13.74
C ARG A 143 -9.72 15.38 12.31
N ALA A 144 -9.00 14.43 11.69
CA ALA A 144 -8.35 14.66 10.39
C ALA A 144 -9.29 15.07 9.25
N ARG A 145 -10.61 15.12 9.50
CA ARG A 145 -11.64 15.61 8.59
C ARG A 145 -12.74 16.45 9.28
N GLU A 146 -12.55 16.89 10.53
CA GLU A 146 -13.33 17.99 11.16
C GLU A 146 -12.64 19.32 10.86
#